data_AF-A0A7X8AZN1-F1
#
_entry.id   AF-A0A7X8AZN1-F1
#
_cell.length_a   1.000
_cell.length_b   1.000
_cell.length_c   1.000
_cell.angle_alpha   90.00
_cell.angle_beta   90.00
_cell.angle_gamma   90.00
#
_symmetry.space_group_name_H-M   'P 1'
#
loop_
_entity.id
_entity.type
_entity.pdbx_description
1 polymer ?
#
loop_
_entity_poly.entity_id
_entity_poly.type
_entity_poly.pdbx_seq_one_letter_code
_entity_poly.pdbx_strand_id
1 'polypeptide(L)'
;MRPSGREVTVEFQRRRKRLLHNFGFALALFTLGLIFMQMADLFPGLLGVGGRGWKTAAFAQLLAGLVLAVTGFLQYRCPVCNSLLRGHDSYFFGVMLNPGKCPECGTRLQE
;
A
#
# COMPACT_ATOMS: atom_id res chain seq x y z
N MET A 1 -6.34 19.15 -23.77
CA MET A 1 -6.98 19.93 -22.69
C MET A 1 -6.08 19.85 -21.47
N ARG A 2 -5.57 20.98 -20.93
CA ARG A 2 -4.84 20.96 -19.65
C ARG A 2 -5.87 20.81 -18.54
N PRO A 3 -5.80 19.78 -17.67
CA PRO A 3 -6.72 19.64 -16.55
C PRO A 3 -6.60 20.86 -15.64
N SER A 4 -7.72 21.31 -15.08
CA SER A 4 -7.73 22.45 -14.16
C SER A 4 -6.92 22.09 -12.90
N GLY A 5 -6.28 23.10 -12.28
CA GLY A 5 -5.44 22.87 -11.09
C GLY A 5 -6.17 22.14 -9.96
N ARG A 6 -7.49 22.32 -9.82
CA ARG A 6 -8.34 21.63 -8.84
C ARG A 6 -8.63 20.17 -9.20
N GLU A 7 -8.81 19.83 -10.48
CA GLU A 7 -9.00 18.44 -10.89
C GLU A 7 -7.75 17.60 -10.59
N VAL A 8 -6.56 18.19 -10.79
CA VAL A 8 -5.28 17.54 -10.51
C VAL A 8 -5.09 17.23 -9.03
N THR A 9 -5.45 18.16 -8.13
CA THR A 9 -5.34 17.94 -6.68
C THR A 9 -6.35 16.90 -6.19
N VAL A 10 -7.60 16.94 -6.67
CA VAL A 10 -8.65 15.97 -6.30
C VAL A 10 -8.29 14.56 -6.77
N GLU A 11 -7.81 14.42 -8.01
CA GLU A 11 -7.35 13.15 -8.59
C GLU A 11 -6.19 12.57 -7.75
N PHE A 12 -5.24 13.41 -7.35
CA PHE A 12 -4.11 13.01 -6.53
C PHE A 12 -4.54 12.56 -5.11
N GLN A 13 -5.39 13.33 -4.44
CA GLN A 13 -5.92 12.95 -3.11
C GLN A 13 -6.73 11.66 -3.18
N ARG A 14 -7.49 11.43 -4.25
CA ARG A 14 -8.22 10.17 -4.48
C ARG A 14 -7.27 8.98 -4.62
N ARG A 15 -6.15 9.12 -5.35
CA ARG A 15 -5.12 8.07 -5.48
C ARG A 15 -4.42 7.81 -4.15
N ARG A 16 -4.10 8.86 -3.40
CA ARG A 16 -3.53 8.75 -2.05
C ARG A 16 -4.45 8.02 -1.08
N LYS A 17 -5.74 8.36 -1.05
CA LYS A 17 -6.72 7.69 -0.17
C LYS A 17 -6.83 6.20 -0.48
N ARG A 18 -6.79 5.82 -1.76
CA ARG A 18 -6.74 4.41 -2.18
C ARG A 18 -5.45 3.72 -1.76
N LEU A 19 -4.29 4.37 -1.89
CA LEU A 19 -3.03 3.83 -1.39
C LEU A 19 -3.09 3.58 0.12
N LEU A 20 -3.51 4.58 0.91
CA LEU A 20 -3.58 4.45 2.37
C LEU A 20 -4.56 3.37 2.80
N HIS A 21 -5.70 3.25 2.11
CA HIS A 21 -6.68 2.20 2.36
C HIS A 21 -6.12 0.82 2.03
N ASN A 22 -5.50 0.64 0.86
CA ASN A 22 -4.89 -0.63 0.44
C ASN A 22 -3.70 -1.00 1.34
N PHE A 23 -2.91 -0.01 1.76
CA PHE A 23 -1.80 -0.22 2.67
C PHE A 23 -2.29 -0.63 4.06
N GLY A 24 -3.31 0.06 4.59
CA GLY A 24 -3.95 -0.33 5.86
C GLY A 24 -4.56 -1.74 5.79
N PHE A 25 -5.21 -2.07 4.67
CA PHE A 25 -5.77 -3.40 4.44
C PHE A 25 -4.68 -4.47 4.34
N ALA A 26 -3.58 -4.20 3.64
CA ALA A 26 -2.43 -5.08 3.58
C ALA A 26 -1.82 -5.30 4.98
N LEU A 27 -1.69 -4.25 5.78
CA LEU A 27 -1.16 -4.33 7.14
C LEU A 27 -2.08 -5.17 8.05
N ALA A 28 -3.39 -5.04 7.89
CA ALA A 28 -4.38 -5.89 8.56
C ALA A 28 -4.30 -7.36 8.12
N LEU A 29 -4.09 -7.63 6.83
CA LEU A 29 -3.86 -9.00 6.34
C LEU A 29 -2.56 -9.60 6.87
N PHE A 30 -1.51 -8.78 7.01
CA PHE A 30 -0.25 -9.18 7.60
C PHE A 30 -0.40 -9.55 9.07
N THR A 31 -1.05 -8.71 9.88
CA THR A 31 -1.29 -9.02 11.30
C THR A 31 -2.15 -10.25 11.46
N LEU A 32 -3.21 -10.40 10.66
CA LEU A 32 -4.08 -11.56 10.69
C LEU A 32 -3.34 -12.84 10.26
N GLY A 33 -2.48 -12.76 9.24
CA GLY A 33 -1.61 -13.87 8.81
C GLY A 33 -0.62 -14.30 9.89
N LEU A 34 -0.01 -13.36 10.62
CA LEU A 34 0.88 -13.65 11.75
C LEU A 34 0.13 -14.29 12.92
N ILE A 35 -1.08 -13.82 13.23
CA ILE A 35 -1.95 -14.43 14.25
C ILE A 35 -2.29 -15.87 13.87
N PHE A 36 -2.62 -16.12 12.60
CA PHE A 36 -2.87 -17.48 12.11
C PHE A 36 -1.64 -18.38 12.22
N MET A 37 -0.46 -17.85 11.91
CA MET A 37 0.80 -18.58 12.03
C MET A 37 1.09 -18.95 13.49
N GLN A 38 0.83 -18.01 14.41
CA GLN A 38 0.98 -18.23 15.85
C GLN A 38 -0.03 -19.28 16.36
N MET A 39 -1.30 -19.19 15.95
CA MET A 39 -2.33 -20.19 16.28
C MET A 39 -2.01 -21.58 15.72
N ALA A 40 -1.41 -21.66 14.54
CA ALA A 40 -0.99 -22.92 13.93
C ALA A 40 0.16 -23.60 14.68
N ASP A 41 1.09 -22.82 15.24
CA ASP A 41 2.16 -23.34 16.08
C ASP A 41 1.63 -23.77 17.47
N LEU A 42 0.59 -23.12 18.00
CA LEU A 42 -0.08 -23.49 19.25
C LEU A 42 -1.03 -24.70 19.11
N PHE A 43 -1.69 -24.87 17.96
CA PHE A 43 -2.66 -25.93 17.71
C PHE A 43 -2.42 -26.62 16.35
N PRO A 44 -1.40 -27.50 16.25
CA PRO A 44 -0.96 -28.11 14.98
C PRO A 44 -1.99 -29.08 14.34
N GLY A 45 -3.12 -29.33 15.00
CA GLY A 45 -4.23 -30.17 14.53
C GLY A 45 -5.58 -29.45 14.46
N LEU A 46 -5.61 -28.11 14.54
CA LEU A 46 -6.85 -27.35 14.44
C LEU A 46 -7.49 -27.55 13.05
N LEU A 47 -8.78 -27.91 13.01
CA LEU A 47 -9.57 -28.19 11.79
C LEU A 47 -9.09 -29.39 10.93
N GLY A 48 -8.29 -30.30 11.48
CA GLY A 48 -7.82 -31.50 10.74
C GLY A 48 -6.77 -31.21 9.65
N VAL A 49 -6.32 -29.96 9.55
CA VAL A 49 -5.25 -29.54 8.65
C VAL A 49 -3.94 -29.56 9.44
N GLY A 50 -3.00 -30.42 9.04
CA GLY A 50 -1.70 -30.50 9.72
C GLY A 50 -0.92 -29.17 9.64
N GLY A 51 -0.06 -28.90 10.62
CA GLY A 51 0.69 -27.64 10.74
C GLY A 51 1.42 -27.16 9.48
N ARG A 52 1.78 -28.05 8.54
CA ARG A 52 2.29 -27.68 7.21
C ARG A 52 1.27 -26.91 6.35
N GLY A 53 0.01 -27.33 6.34
CA GLY A 53 -1.05 -26.68 5.55
C GLY A 53 -1.36 -25.27 6.06
N TRP A 54 -1.37 -25.09 7.38
CA TRP A 54 -1.51 -23.78 8.00
C TRP A 54 -0.33 -22.85 7.68
N LYS A 55 0.90 -23.36 7.68
CA LYS A 55 2.09 -22.58 7.29
C LYS A 55 2.04 -22.15 5.83
N THR A 56 1.60 -23.02 4.92
CA THR A 56 1.45 -22.65 3.50
C THR A 56 0.35 -21.60 3.30
N ALA A 57 -0.78 -21.71 4.00
CA ALA A 57 -1.87 -20.75 3.92
C ALA A 57 -1.45 -19.38 4.48
N ALA A 58 -0.78 -19.35 5.64
CA ALA A 58 -0.23 -18.13 6.20
C ALA A 58 0.79 -17.48 5.26
N PHE A 59 1.68 -18.27 4.64
CA PHE A 59 2.65 -17.75 3.68
C PHE A 59 1.99 -17.16 2.42
N ALA A 60 0.97 -17.81 1.88
CA ALA A 60 0.19 -17.28 0.76
C ALA A 60 -0.53 -15.98 1.12
N GLN A 61 -1.08 -15.88 2.34
CA GLN A 61 -1.71 -14.66 2.87
C GLN A 61 -0.72 -13.50 2.97
N LEU A 62 0.50 -13.76 3.50
CA LEU A 62 1.56 -12.76 3.61
C LEU A 62 2.02 -12.27 2.23
N LEU A 63 2.18 -13.18 1.27
CA LEU A 63 2.50 -12.84 -0.12
C LEU A 63 1.40 -11.99 -0.78
N ALA A 64 0.13 -12.35 -0.58
CA ALA A 64 -1.00 -11.56 -1.09
C ALA A 64 -1.01 -10.14 -0.49
N GLY A 65 -0.76 -10.02 0.81
CA GLY A 65 -0.61 -8.72 1.48
C GLY A 65 0.55 -7.90 0.91
N LEU A 66 1.70 -8.52 0.63
CA LEU A 66 2.86 -7.86 0.03
C LEU A 66 2.54 -7.33 -1.38
N VAL A 67 1.91 -8.16 -2.22
CA VAL A 67 1.51 -7.76 -3.59
C VAL A 67 0.52 -6.60 -3.55
N LEU A 68 -0.44 -6.60 -2.62
CA LEU A 68 -1.39 -5.49 -2.44
C LEU A 68 -0.69 -4.20 -2.01
N ALA A 69 0.30 -4.29 -1.11
CA ALA A 69 1.10 -3.14 -0.70
C ALA A 69 1.91 -2.56 -1.87
N VAL A 70 2.58 -3.42 -2.65
CA VAL A 70 3.40 -3.01 -3.81
C VAL A 70 2.53 -2.43 -4.93
N THR A 71 1.39 -3.04 -5.24
CA THR A 71 0.47 -2.51 -6.25
C THR A 71 -0.13 -1.17 -5.83
N GLY A 72 -0.49 -1.00 -4.57
CA GLY A 72 -0.89 0.28 -3.99
C GLY A 72 0.20 1.34 -4.15
N PHE A 73 1.45 0.99 -3.82
CA PHE A 73 2.61 1.87 -3.98
C PHE A 73 2.85 2.30 -5.43
N LEU A 74 2.75 1.37 -6.39
CA LEU A 74 2.91 1.66 -7.82
C LEU A 74 1.84 2.61 -8.36
N GLN A 75 0.65 2.66 -7.74
CA GLN A 75 -0.43 3.59 -8.09
C GLN A 75 -0.17 5.02 -7.58
N TYR A 76 0.81 5.24 -6.71
CA TYR A 76 1.19 6.55 -6.19
C TYR A 76 2.07 7.32 -7.17
N ARG A 77 1.44 7.80 -8.23
CA ARG A 77 2.08 8.57 -9.30
C ARG A 77 1.41 9.91 -9.49
N CYS A 78 2.19 10.90 -9.90
CA CYS A 78 1.68 12.20 -10.28
C CYS A 78 0.67 12.03 -11.43
N PRO A 79 -0.55 12.60 -11.35
CA PRO A 79 -1.54 12.47 -12.42
C PRO A 79 -1.16 13.22 -13.72
N VAL A 80 -0.13 14.08 -13.69
CA VAL A 80 0.33 14.86 -14.85
C VAL A 80 1.52 14.20 -15.54
N CYS A 81 2.63 13.99 -14.84
CA CYS A 81 3.86 13.41 -15.42
C CYS A 81 4.00 11.90 -15.20
N ASN A 82 3.07 11.28 -14.47
CA ASN A 82 3.08 9.85 -14.14
C ASN A 82 4.36 9.37 -13.42
N SER A 83 5.17 10.29 -12.89
CA SER A 83 6.35 9.95 -12.11
C SER A 83 5.94 9.52 -10.70
N LEU A 84 6.70 8.58 -10.13
CA LEU A 84 6.60 8.24 -8.71
C LEU A 84 7.08 9.45 -7.90
N LEU A 85 6.26 9.87 -6.94
CA LEU A 85 6.59 10.96 -6.02
C LEU A 85 7.58 10.47 -4.96
N ARG A 86 8.81 10.22 -5.41
CA ARG A 86 9.96 9.96 -4.54
C ARG A 86 10.44 11.29 -3.99
N GLY A 87 10.52 11.40 -2.68
CA GLY A 87 11.03 12.60 -2.03
C GLY A 87 11.90 12.23 -0.86
N HIS A 88 13.04 12.90 -0.78
CA HIS A 88 14.13 12.57 0.14
C HIS A 88 13.76 12.87 1.63
N ASP A 89 12.73 13.70 1.89
CA ASP A 89 12.52 14.34 3.19
C ASP A 89 11.18 14.05 3.92
N SER A 90 10.53 12.89 3.73
CA SER A 90 9.39 12.59 4.62
C SER A 90 9.01 11.12 4.81
N TYR A 91 9.47 10.60 5.95
CA TYR A 91 8.86 9.64 6.89
C TYR A 91 8.35 8.25 6.47
N PHE A 92 8.22 7.85 5.20
CA PHE A 92 7.94 6.43 4.88
C PHE A 92 8.56 6.00 3.54
N PHE A 93 9.56 5.11 3.60
CA PHE A 93 10.14 4.42 2.43
C PHE A 93 10.54 5.35 1.24
N GLY A 94 10.96 6.59 1.52
CA GLY A 94 11.40 7.55 0.49
C GLY A 94 10.29 8.14 -0.38
N VAL A 95 9.03 8.04 0.04
CA VAL A 95 7.87 8.61 -0.67
C VAL A 95 7.26 9.74 0.13
N MET A 96 7.13 10.91 -0.49
CA MET A 96 6.45 12.05 0.12
C MET A 96 4.97 11.72 0.26
N LEU A 97 4.49 11.54 1.50
CA LEU A 97 3.06 11.32 1.78
C LEU A 97 2.21 12.59 1.61
N ASN A 98 2.81 13.78 1.73
CA ASN A 98 2.17 15.10 1.59
C ASN A 98 3.02 16.07 0.73
N PRO A 99 3.22 15.80 -0.57
CA PRO A 99 3.95 16.73 -1.43
C PRO A 99 3.03 17.90 -1.80
N GLY A 100 3.40 19.13 -1.42
CA GLY A 100 2.70 20.34 -1.87
C GLY A 100 2.79 20.54 -3.39
N LYS A 101 3.91 20.09 -3.98
CA LYS A 101 4.20 20.10 -5.42
C LYS A 101 4.86 18.80 -5.85
N CYS A 102 4.69 18.43 -7.12
CA CYS A 102 5.45 17.34 -7.70
C CYS A 102 6.93 17.74 -7.85
N PRO A 103 7.90 16.91 -7.42
CA PRO A 103 9.33 17.22 -7.53
C PRO A 103 9.83 17.20 -8.99
N GLU A 104 9.17 16.44 -9.86
CA GLU A 104 9.55 16.29 -11.27
C GLU A 104 8.93 17.37 -12.16
N CYS A 105 7.61 17.58 -12.07
CA CYS A 105 6.90 18.51 -12.97
C CYS A 105 6.49 19.83 -12.31
N GLY A 106 6.80 20.05 -11.03
CA GLY A 106 6.48 21.27 -10.30
C GLY A 106 4.98 21.55 -10.10
N THR A 107 4.10 20.65 -10.56
CA THR A 107 2.65 20.86 -10.51
C THR A 107 2.17 20.86 -9.05
N ARG A 108 1.27 21.79 -8.68
CA ARG A 108 0.63 21.82 -7.36
C ARG A 108 -0.24 20.58 -7.16
N LEU A 109 -0.01 19.87 -6.05
CA LEU A 109 -0.74 18.67 -5.65
C LEU A 109 -1.58 18.89 -4.37
N GLN A 110 -1.48 20.10 -3.81
CA GLN A 110 -2.25 20.62 -2.69
C GLN A 110 -2.66 22.07 -3.01
N GLU A 111 -3.86 22.47 -2.54
CA GLU A 111 -4.36 23.85 -2.69
C GLU A 111 -3.43 24.87 -2.01
#